data_AF-A0A397A435-F1
#
_entry.id   AF-A0A397A435-F1
#
_cell.length_a   1.000
_cell.length_b   1.000
_cell.length_c   1.000
_cell.angle_alpha   90.00
_cell.angle_beta   90.00
_cell.angle_gamma   90.00
#
_symmetry.space_group_name_H-M   'P 1'
#
loop_
_entity.id
_entity.type
_entity.pdbx_description
1 polymer ?
#
loop_
_entity_poly.entity_id
_entity_poly.type
_entity_poly.pdbx_seq_one_letter_code
_entity_poly.pdbx_strand_id
1 'polypeptide(L)'
;MKGVRGVRIETNEFPTFARGHHYAIQENAWMDAVVWKQYLRDVLGESIEEPSVVLMDNFKCHVSDESYKIMHEELGSHLCALPPNATSVYQPPDGEVMAPFKRNLRNLWLYEEQLEGDDDEDPYSPTARQKRMAMVLRAIAAWDMVTADIVRQAFAKALRVN
;
A
#
# COMPACT_ATOMS: atom_id res chain seq x y z
N MET A 1 -6.95 -3.01 -5.10
CA MET A 1 -7.99 -4.04 -5.36
C MET A 1 -8.20 -4.22 -6.86
N LYS A 2 -8.65 -5.40 -7.33
CA LYS A 2 -8.96 -5.62 -8.76
C LYS A 2 -10.32 -5.02 -9.12
N GLY A 3 -10.38 -4.27 -10.22
CA GLY A 3 -11.61 -3.75 -10.81
C GLY A 3 -11.39 -2.44 -11.56
N VAL A 4 -12.46 -1.90 -12.13
CA VAL A 4 -12.40 -0.65 -12.90
C VAL A 4 -12.57 0.55 -11.95
N ARG A 5 -11.97 1.70 -12.27
CA ARG A 5 -12.18 2.95 -11.53
C ARG A 5 -13.52 3.58 -11.88
N GLY A 6 -14.09 4.33 -10.95
CA GLY A 6 -15.35 5.08 -11.12
C GLY A 6 -16.60 4.21 -11.21
N VAL A 7 -16.51 2.93 -10.85
CA VAL A 7 -17.63 1.98 -10.91
C VAL A 7 -17.96 1.42 -9.53
N ARG A 8 -18.82 0.40 -9.50
CA ARG A 8 -19.50 -0.17 -8.33
C ARG A 8 -18.68 -0.28 -7.04
N ILE A 9 -17.42 -0.73 -7.09
CA ILE A 9 -16.61 -0.90 -5.87
C ILE A 9 -16.20 0.47 -5.29
N GLU A 10 -15.64 1.34 -6.13
CA GLU A 10 -15.22 2.67 -5.69
C GLU A 10 -16.43 3.52 -5.25
N THR A 11 -17.55 3.45 -5.97
CA THR A 11 -18.73 4.27 -5.65
C THR A 11 -19.52 3.76 -4.45
N ASN A 12 -19.64 2.44 -4.28
CA ASN A 12 -20.57 1.86 -3.30
C ASN A 12 -19.88 1.21 -2.10
N GLU A 13 -18.60 0.84 -2.20
CA GLU A 13 -17.90 0.12 -1.13
C GLU A 13 -16.88 0.98 -0.39
N PHE A 14 -16.10 1.80 -1.10
CA PHE A 14 -15.10 2.66 -0.45
C PHE A 14 -15.69 3.58 0.64
N PRO A 15 -16.90 4.17 0.48
CA PRO A 15 -17.51 4.97 1.55
C PRO A 15 -17.80 4.17 2.83
N THR A 16 -17.80 2.84 2.75
CA THR A 16 -18.06 1.93 3.87
C THR A 16 -16.76 1.40 4.49
N PHE A 17 -15.61 1.58 3.86
CA PHE A 17 -14.31 1.17 4.41
C PHE A 17 -13.88 2.08 5.57
N ALA A 18 -12.89 1.63 6.34
CA ALA A 18 -12.37 2.37 7.48
C ALA A 18 -11.87 3.75 7.05
N ARG A 19 -12.21 4.79 7.83
CA ARG A 19 -11.78 6.16 7.57
C ARG A 19 -10.29 6.32 7.90
N GLY A 20 -9.65 7.35 7.33
CA GLY A 20 -8.23 7.64 7.56
C GLY A 20 -7.27 6.78 6.73
N HIS A 21 -7.79 6.07 5.73
CA HIS A 21 -6.99 5.27 4.81
C HIS A 21 -7.33 5.62 3.36
N HIS A 22 -6.34 5.46 2.48
CA HIS A 22 -6.51 5.67 1.04
C HIS A 22 -6.71 4.33 0.34
N TYR A 23 -7.74 4.26 -0.50
CA TYR A 23 -8.09 3.05 -1.24
C TYR A 23 -8.00 3.31 -2.74
N ALA A 24 -7.42 2.35 -3.46
CA ALA A 24 -7.32 2.39 -4.91
C ALA A 24 -7.79 1.08 -5.54
N ILE A 25 -8.46 1.23 -6.67
CA ILE A 25 -8.87 0.13 -7.52
C ILE A 25 -8.24 0.25 -8.90
N GLN A 26 -7.76 -0.87 -9.42
CA GLN A 26 -7.09 -0.96 -10.71
C GLN A 26 -7.34 -2.36 -11.24
N GLU A 27 -7.56 -2.53 -12.54
CA GLU A 27 -8.02 -3.79 -13.14
C GLU A 27 -7.16 -5.01 -12.77
N ASN A 28 -5.84 -4.84 -12.82
CA ASN A 28 -4.86 -5.87 -12.48
C ASN A 28 -4.31 -5.74 -11.06
N ALA A 29 -4.80 -4.78 -10.27
CA ALA A 29 -4.39 -4.52 -8.88
C ALA A 29 -2.89 -4.25 -8.68
N TRP A 30 -2.27 -3.54 -9.62
CA TRP A 30 -0.89 -3.03 -9.58
C TRP A 30 -0.92 -1.51 -9.58
N MET A 31 0.20 -0.89 -9.21
CA MET A 31 0.35 0.55 -9.15
C MET A 31 0.66 1.10 -10.56
N ASP A 32 -0.35 1.63 -11.23
CA ASP A 32 -0.17 2.33 -12.50
C ASP A 32 0.14 3.82 -12.29
N ALA A 33 0.39 4.54 -13.38
CA ALA A 33 0.71 5.96 -13.32
C ALA A 33 -0.40 6.80 -12.67
N VAL A 34 -1.66 6.37 -12.73
CA VAL A 34 -2.77 7.14 -12.15
C VAL A 34 -2.83 6.92 -10.64
N VAL A 35 -2.70 5.68 -10.18
CA VAL A 35 -2.64 5.35 -8.75
C VAL A 35 -1.37 5.92 -8.11
N TRP A 36 -0.24 5.91 -8.81
CA TRP A 36 1.01 6.47 -8.31
C TRP A 36 0.92 7.97 -8.07
N LYS A 37 0.36 8.74 -9.00
CA LYS A 37 0.17 10.19 -8.82
C LYS A 37 -0.74 10.52 -7.65
N GLN A 38 -1.80 9.74 -7.49
CA GLN A 38 -2.69 9.84 -6.34
C GLN A 38 -1.93 9.58 -5.04
N TYR A 39 -1.08 8.55 -5.01
CA TYR A 39 -0.25 8.25 -3.84
C TYR A 39 0.73 9.39 -3.53
N LEU A 40 1.41 9.94 -4.53
CA LEU A 40 2.35 11.05 -4.33
C LEU A 40 1.68 12.26 -3.69
N ARG A 41 0.51 12.67 -4.17
CA ARG A 41 -0.16 13.89 -3.72
C ARG A 41 -0.93 13.70 -2.41
N ASP A 42 -1.71 12.63 -2.33
CA ASP A 42 -2.72 12.49 -1.29
C ASP A 42 -2.25 11.61 -0.13
N VAL A 43 -1.12 10.92 -0.26
CA VAL A 43 -0.59 10.06 0.82
C VAL A 43 0.80 10.51 1.24
N LEU A 44 1.73 10.53 0.29
CA LEU A 44 3.10 10.93 0.56
C LEU A 44 3.19 12.44 0.83
N GLY A 45 2.52 13.25 0.02
CA GLY A 45 2.49 14.71 0.16
C GLY A 45 1.91 15.18 1.50
N GLU A 46 1.02 14.42 2.13
CA GLU A 46 0.47 14.75 3.46
C GLU A 46 1.45 14.45 4.62
N SER A 47 2.47 13.62 4.39
CA SER A 47 3.34 13.09 5.46
C SER A 47 4.84 13.33 5.27
N ILE A 48 5.28 13.75 4.08
CA ILE A 48 6.69 13.98 3.78
C ILE A 48 7.17 15.32 4.38
N GLU A 49 8.39 15.32 4.91
CA GLU A 49 9.07 16.55 5.34
C GLU A 49 9.95 17.08 4.22
N GLU A 50 9.79 18.36 3.85
CA GLU A 50 10.63 19.00 2.85
C GLU A 50 11.94 19.54 3.46
N PRO A 51 13.13 19.27 2.89
CA PRO A 51 13.38 18.37 1.75
C PRO A 51 13.61 16.92 2.22
N SER A 52 13.06 15.96 1.47
CA SER A 52 13.31 14.52 1.66
C SER A 52 13.81 13.84 0.38
N VAL A 53 14.43 12.67 0.55
CA VAL A 53 14.79 11.77 -0.56
C VAL A 53 13.91 10.53 -0.49
N VAL A 54 13.15 10.29 -1.55
CA VAL A 54 12.26 9.14 -1.70
C VAL A 54 12.92 8.11 -2.59
N LEU A 55 13.28 6.97 -2.01
CA LEU A 55 13.87 5.84 -2.72
C LEU A 55 12.76 4.95 -3.27
N MET A 56 12.75 4.75 -4.60
CA MET A 56 11.79 3.88 -5.28
C MET A 56 12.51 2.91 -6.21
N ASP A 57 11.92 1.74 -6.43
CA ASP A 57 12.35 0.87 -7.51
C ASP A 57 12.23 1.59 -8.87
N ASN A 58 12.92 1.05 -9.88
CA ASN A 58 12.98 1.64 -11.21
C ASN A 58 11.78 1.29 -12.11
N PHE A 59 10.64 0.92 -11.53
CA PHE A 59 9.45 0.65 -12.30
C PHE A 59 8.99 1.91 -13.06
N LYS A 60 8.61 1.73 -14.33
CA LYS A 60 8.42 2.84 -15.28
C LYS A 60 7.45 3.93 -14.81
N CYS A 61 6.42 3.58 -14.04
CA CYS A 61 5.47 4.59 -13.55
C CYS A 61 6.07 5.42 -12.40
N HIS A 62 6.92 4.82 -11.56
CA HIS A 62 7.57 5.48 -10.44
C HIS A 62 8.59 6.52 -10.91
N VAL A 63 9.36 6.19 -11.95
CA VAL A 63 10.50 7.00 -12.44
C VAL A 63 10.20 7.75 -13.74
N SER A 64 8.94 8.11 -13.96
CA SER A 64 8.53 8.93 -15.11
C SER A 64 8.88 10.40 -14.91
N ASP A 65 9.03 11.16 -16.00
CA ASP A 65 9.25 12.62 -15.94
C ASP A 65 8.18 13.33 -15.10
N GLU A 66 6.93 12.87 -15.18
CA GLU A 66 5.83 13.41 -14.39
C GLU A 66 6.02 13.14 -12.89
N SER A 67 6.54 11.97 -12.50
CA SER A 67 6.82 11.66 -11.10
C SER A 67 7.93 12.54 -10.53
N TYR A 68 9.01 12.75 -11.30
CA TYR A 68 10.08 13.67 -10.89
C TYR A 68 9.58 15.10 -10.75
N LYS A 69 8.72 15.57 -11.66
CA LYS A 69 8.09 16.90 -11.57
C LYS A 69 7.23 17.04 -10.33
N ILE A 70 6.33 16.09 -10.05
CA ILE A 70 5.49 16.14 -8.85
C ILE A 70 6.37 16.18 -7.59
N MET A 71 7.35 15.29 -7.50
CA MET A 71 8.25 15.23 -6.35
C MET A 71 9.03 16.52 -6.13
N HIS A 72 9.55 17.13 -7.21
CA HIS A 72 10.37 18.33 -7.09
C HIS A 72 9.56 19.63 -6.99
N GLU A 73 8.58 19.82 -7.87
CA GLU A 73 7.85 21.07 -8.03
C GLU A 73 6.66 21.17 -7.05
N GLU A 74 6.01 20.06 -6.71
CA GLU A 74 4.85 20.05 -5.80
C GLU A 74 5.23 19.70 -4.36
N LEU A 75 6.17 18.74 -4.16
CA LEU A 75 6.54 18.23 -2.83
C LEU A 75 7.91 18.71 -2.33
N GLY A 76 8.60 19.56 -3.10
CA GLY A 76 9.91 20.15 -2.74
C GLY A 76 11.01 19.13 -2.43
N SER A 77 10.85 17.89 -2.90
CA SER A 77 11.64 16.74 -2.50
C SER A 77 12.25 16.04 -3.71
N HIS A 78 13.12 15.05 -3.46
CA HIS A 78 13.82 14.33 -4.50
C HIS A 78 13.33 12.89 -4.62
N LEU A 79 13.06 12.47 -5.85
CA LEU A 79 12.88 11.06 -6.18
C LEU A 79 14.22 10.47 -6.58
N CYS A 80 14.57 9.32 -6.02
CA CYS A 80 15.77 8.58 -6.37
C CYS A 80 15.42 7.15 -6.76
N ALA A 81 15.70 6.82 -8.03
CA ALA A 81 15.51 5.48 -8.56
C ALA A 81 16.63 4.55 -8.08
N LEU A 82 16.27 3.39 -7.54
CA LEU A 82 17.23 2.34 -7.25
C LEU A 82 17.81 1.77 -8.55
N PRO A 83 19.07 1.31 -8.54
CA PRO A 83 19.61 0.55 -9.65
C PRO A 83 18.75 -0.69 -9.96
N PRO A 84 18.76 -1.17 -11.22
CA PRO A 84 18.07 -2.41 -11.57
C PRO A 84 18.47 -3.57 -10.64
N ASN A 85 17.48 -4.37 -10.24
CA ASN A 85 17.65 -5.56 -9.38
C ASN A 85 18.16 -5.26 -7.95
N ALA A 86 18.05 -4.02 -7.48
CA ALA A 86 18.59 -3.62 -6.17
C ALA A 86 17.50 -3.46 -5.08
N THR A 87 16.21 -3.65 -5.42
CA THR A 87 15.05 -3.54 -4.52
C THR A 87 15.21 -4.37 -3.24
N SER A 88 15.58 -5.65 -3.35
CA SER A 88 15.70 -6.54 -2.19
C SER A 88 16.82 -6.13 -1.21
N VAL A 89 17.75 -5.28 -1.64
CA VAL A 89 18.89 -4.82 -0.84
C VAL A 89 18.62 -3.45 -0.25
N TYR A 90 18.13 -2.52 -1.07
CA TYR A 90 18.07 -1.10 -0.73
C TYR A 90 16.66 -0.56 -0.49
N GLN A 91 15.60 -1.34 -0.75
CA GLN A 91 14.22 -0.94 -0.47
C GLN A 91 13.79 -1.55 0.87
N PRO A 92 13.71 -0.74 1.95
CA PRO A 92 13.36 -1.25 3.29
C PRO A 92 12.04 -2.01 3.35
N PRO A 93 10.97 -1.59 2.63
CA PRO A 93 9.74 -2.36 2.53
C PRO A 93 9.97 -3.82 2.13
N ASP A 94 10.62 -4.06 0.99
CA ASP A 94 10.80 -5.39 0.42
C ASP A 94 11.78 -6.27 1.18
N GLY A 95 12.76 -5.68 1.87
CA GLY A 95 13.75 -6.42 2.65
C GLY A 95 13.23 -6.89 4.01
N GLU A 96 12.67 -5.98 4.82
CA GLU A 96 12.50 -6.23 6.26
C GLU A 96 11.08 -5.94 6.78
N VAL A 97 10.35 -4.99 6.18
CA VAL A 97 9.01 -4.61 6.67
C VAL A 97 7.93 -5.57 6.16
N MET A 98 8.04 -6.04 4.93
CA MET A 98 7.03 -6.91 4.33
C MET A 98 6.96 -8.29 4.98
N ALA A 99 8.05 -8.80 5.55
CA ALA A 99 8.07 -10.09 6.25
C ALA A 99 7.17 -10.11 7.50
N PRO A 100 7.35 -9.23 8.51
CA PRO A 100 6.45 -9.16 9.66
C PRO A 100 5.02 -8.79 9.26
N PHE A 101 4.81 -7.89 8.28
CA PHE A 101 3.48 -7.58 7.79
C PHE A 101 2.73 -8.82 7.24
N LYS A 102 3.38 -9.61 6.37
CA LYS A 102 2.81 -10.86 5.84
C LYS A 102 2.56 -11.91 6.92
N ARG A 103 3.44 -11.97 7.94
CA ARG A 103 3.24 -12.84 9.11
C ARG A 103 2.01 -12.42 9.90
N ASN A 104 1.85 -11.12 10.18
CA ASN A 104 0.70 -10.59 10.90
C ASN A 104 -0.61 -10.83 10.14
N LEU A 105 -0.63 -10.59 8.82
CA LEU A 105 -1.76 -10.93 7.94
C LEU A 105 -2.18 -12.39 8.07
N ARG A 106 -1.20 -13.32 8.04
CA ARG A 106 -1.46 -14.76 8.16
C ARG A 106 -2.01 -15.10 9.54
N ASN A 107 -1.39 -14.57 10.60
CA ASN A 107 -1.81 -14.85 11.96
C ASN A 107 -3.23 -14.35 12.21
N LEU A 108 -3.55 -13.11 11.82
CA LEU A 108 -4.89 -12.55 11.96
C LEU A 108 -5.92 -13.35 11.17
N TRP A 109 -5.57 -13.82 9.96
CA TRP A 109 -6.49 -14.67 9.18
C TRP A 109 -6.81 -16.00 9.86
N LEU A 110 -5.86 -16.60 10.58
CA LEU A 110 -6.08 -17.86 11.30
C LEU A 110 -7.03 -17.73 12.50
N TYR A 111 -7.12 -16.53 13.09
CA TYR A 111 -7.95 -16.24 14.26
C TYR A 111 -9.19 -15.42 13.93
N GLU A 112 -9.39 -15.06 12.66
CA GLU A 112 -10.55 -14.31 12.21
C GLU A 112 -11.78 -15.22 12.25
N GLU A 113 -12.89 -14.68 12.78
CA GLU A 113 -14.17 -15.38 12.75
C GLU A 113 -14.61 -15.64 11.30
N GLN A 114 -15.24 -16.80 11.07
CA GLN A 114 -15.78 -17.09 9.75
C GLN A 114 -16.89 -16.11 9.43
N LEU A 115 -16.80 -15.49 8.26
CA LEU A 115 -17.84 -14.58 7.78
C LEU A 115 -19.07 -15.38 7.37
N GLU A 116 -20.21 -15.04 7.97
CA GLU A 116 -21.53 -15.48 7.50
C GLU A 116 -21.90 -14.67 6.24
N GLY A 117 -22.61 -15.31 5.32
CA GLY A 117 -23.17 -14.67 4.14
C GLY A 117 -24.35 -13.76 4.51
N ASP A 118 -24.45 -12.60 3.85
CA ASP A 118 -25.61 -11.71 3.98
C ASP A 118 -26.82 -12.19 3.14
N ASP A 119 -26.77 -13.39 2.56
CA ASP A 119 -27.81 -13.98 1.72
C ASP A 119 -28.58 -15.04 2.53
N ASP A 120 -29.88 -14.83 2.70
CA ASP A 120 -30.75 -15.76 3.44
C ASP A 120 -30.81 -17.16 2.80
N GLU A 121 -30.55 -17.27 1.48
CA GLU A 121 -30.53 -18.56 0.77
C GLU A 121 -29.19 -19.29 0.90
N ASP A 122 -28.08 -18.57 1.10
CA ASP A 122 -26.73 -19.13 1.31
C ASP A 122 -25.94 -18.39 2.40
N PRO A 123 -26.34 -18.57 3.68
CA PRO A 123 -25.71 -17.88 4.81
C PRO A 123 -24.28 -18.35 5.11
N TYR A 124 -23.79 -19.37 4.40
CA TYR A 124 -22.42 -19.88 4.56
C TYR A 124 -21.44 -19.32 3.53
N SER A 125 -21.94 -18.56 2.54
CA SER A 125 -21.13 -17.97 1.47
C SER A 125 -21.00 -16.46 1.61
N PRO A 126 -19.91 -15.95 2.21
CA PRO A 126 -19.69 -14.52 2.29
C PRO A 126 -19.58 -13.90 0.89
N THR A 127 -20.25 -12.78 0.72
CA THR A 127 -20.27 -12.00 -0.52
C THR A 127 -18.87 -11.48 -0.86
N ALA A 128 -18.64 -11.15 -2.13
CA ALA A 128 -17.37 -10.56 -2.54
C ALA A 128 -17.06 -9.23 -1.81
N ARG A 129 -18.10 -8.47 -1.44
CA ARG A 129 -17.97 -7.22 -0.66
C ARG A 129 -17.52 -7.51 0.77
N GLN A 130 -18.16 -8.46 1.46
CA GLN A 130 -17.76 -8.87 2.82
C GLN A 130 -16.31 -9.38 2.84
N LYS A 131 -15.93 -10.22 1.86
CA LYS A 131 -14.55 -10.70 1.71
C LYS A 131 -13.54 -9.57 1.51
N ARG A 132 -13.86 -8.56 0.69
CA ARG A 132 -13.00 -7.38 0.50
C ARG A 132 -12.87 -6.56 1.79
N MET A 133 -13.98 -6.32 2.49
CA MET A 133 -13.97 -5.60 3.76
C MET A 133 -13.08 -6.30 4.79
N ALA A 134 -13.26 -7.60 4.99
CA ALA A 134 -12.44 -8.38 5.92
C ALA A 134 -10.95 -8.32 5.56
N MET A 135 -10.62 -8.43 4.27
CA MET A 135 -9.23 -8.29 3.81
C MET A 135 -8.67 -6.89 4.09
N VAL A 136 -9.45 -5.82 3.88
CA VAL A 136 -9.05 -4.43 4.17
C VAL A 136 -8.79 -4.24 5.67
N LEU A 137 -9.75 -4.63 6.52
CA LEU A 137 -9.62 -4.50 7.97
C LEU A 137 -8.43 -5.29 8.50
N ARG A 138 -8.22 -6.51 7.99
CA ARG A 138 -7.06 -7.33 8.35
C ARG A 138 -5.75 -6.70 7.92
N ALA A 139 -5.69 -6.09 6.73
CA ALA A 139 -4.49 -5.40 6.26
C ALA A 139 -4.14 -4.19 7.14
N ILE A 140 -5.15 -3.42 7.56
CA ILE A 140 -4.97 -2.31 8.50
C ILE A 140 -4.43 -2.83 9.84
N ALA A 141 -5.11 -3.79 10.46
CA ALA A 141 -4.68 -4.38 11.73
C ALA A 141 -3.27 -5.01 11.64
N ALA A 142 -2.94 -5.67 10.52
CA ALA A 142 -1.62 -6.25 10.31
C ALA A 142 -0.51 -5.18 10.20
N TRP A 143 -0.83 -4.03 9.62
CA TRP A 143 0.08 -2.89 9.48
C TRP A 143 0.30 -2.20 10.83
N ASP A 144 -0.74 -2.00 11.63
CA ASP A 144 -0.63 -1.39 12.97
C ASP A 144 0.26 -2.20 13.93
N MET A 145 0.41 -3.50 13.67
CA MET A 145 1.33 -4.37 14.40
C MET A 145 2.80 -4.25 13.94
N VAL A 146 3.08 -3.54 12.84
CA VAL A 146 4.45 -3.23 12.40
C VAL A 146 4.93 -2.01 13.15
N THR A 147 5.89 -2.18 14.05
CA THR A 147 6.37 -1.08 14.90
C THR A 147 7.28 -0.12 14.13
N ALA A 148 7.35 1.13 14.58
CA ALA A 148 8.30 2.11 14.07
C ALA A 148 9.76 1.64 14.19
N ASP A 149 10.10 0.81 15.19
CA ASP A 149 11.44 0.24 15.34
C ASP A 149 11.79 -0.75 14.23
N ILE A 150 10.84 -1.56 13.77
CA ILE A 150 11.04 -2.42 12.58
C ILE A 150 11.36 -1.55 11.38
N VAL A 151 10.62 -0.46 11.17
CA VAL A 151 10.84 0.46 10.05
C VAL A 151 12.23 1.11 10.17
N ARG A 152 12.59 1.66 11.33
CA ARG A 152 13.92 2.27 11.55
C ARG A 152 15.06 1.29 11.31
N GLN A 153 14.95 0.06 11.79
CA GLN A 153 15.96 -0.98 11.58
C GLN A 153 16.08 -1.38 10.11
N ALA A 154 14.96 -1.45 9.38
CA ALA A 154 14.94 -1.72 7.95
C ALA A 154 15.73 -0.65 7.18
N PHE A 155 15.50 0.62 7.46
CA PHE A 155 16.25 1.73 6.86
C PHE A 155 17.73 1.70 7.27
N ALA A 156 18.03 1.49 8.55
CA ALA A 156 19.40 1.40 9.03
C ALA A 156 20.18 0.26 8.38
N LYS A 157 19.51 -0.85 8.02
CA LYS A 157 20.14 -1.95 7.28
C LYS A 157 20.36 -1.60 5.80
N ALA A 158 19.35 -1.05 5.14
CA ALA A 158 19.42 -0.68 3.72
C ALA A 158 20.46 0.41 3.44
N LEU A 159 20.65 1.35 4.38
CA LEU A 159 21.55 2.50 4.23
C LEU A 159 22.94 2.28 4.85
N ARG A 160 23.23 1.10 5.40
CA ARG A 160 24.59 0.77 5.84
C ARG A 160 25.52 0.77 4.64
N VAL A 161 26.35 1.81 4.55
CA VAL A 161 27.54 1.81 3.72
C VAL A 161 28.55 0.89 4.41
N ASN A 162 28.86 -0.25 3.79
CA ASN A 162 29.98 -1.09 4.20
C ASN A 162 31.30 -0.41 3.84
#